data_AF-A0A6B3I7Z8-F1
#
_entry.id   AF-A0A6B3I7Z8-F1
#
_cell.length_a   1.000
_cell.length_b   1.000
_cell.length_c   1.000
_cell.angle_alpha   90.00
_cell.angle_beta   90.00
_cell.angle_gamma   90.00
#
_symmetry.space_group_name_H-M   'P 1'
#
loop_
_entity.id
_entity.type
_entity.pdbx_description
1 polymer ?
#
loop_
_entity_poly.entity_id
_entity_poly.type
_entity_poly.pdbx_seq_one_letter_code
_entity_poly.pdbx_strand_id
1 'polypeptide(L)'
;VWISEFGVAKDADATDRAWFTNTVDFLVEHDLDFAYWPVVGFHDGDRGNQWGLVRYDGNGERRSVLDPDDWRSTAWRALTSAPGRQGVVEPVRTWSMLKATHTDANRSLRAAADWDGGARKLTCPDDQRLIGISQRGQGGLCTDAGAAGPGAPGALNKVTSEAGVTTDWARGFTKYQCAQGQFMTGYSVRGDRVSAVLCAPARVALAGEGRTLWDDRGDSRPASGEGGDYAKGFHKAQCRADEYAAGIAFSTAIG
;
A
#
# COMPACT_ATOMS: atom_id res chain seq x y z
N VAL A 1 13.45 -4.25 -0.02
CA VAL A 1 12.58 -3.07 -0.26
C VAL A 1 13.10 -2.42 -1.53
N TRP A 2 12.22 -1.97 -2.43
CA TRP A 2 12.62 -1.45 -3.74
C TRP A 2 12.45 0.07 -3.82
N ILE A 3 13.51 0.78 -4.14
CA ILE A 3 13.50 2.22 -4.42
C ILE A 3 13.33 2.41 -5.93
N SER A 4 12.13 2.82 -6.35
CA SER A 4 11.79 2.84 -7.77
C SER A 4 12.57 3.85 -8.59
N GLU A 5 12.95 4.97 -7.99
CA GLU A 5 13.77 5.99 -8.65
C GLU A 5 14.56 6.77 -7.60
N PHE A 6 15.85 6.97 -7.87
CA PHE A 6 16.68 7.97 -7.20
C PHE A 6 17.78 8.41 -8.18
N GLY A 7 18.39 9.56 -7.95
CA GLY A 7 19.48 10.03 -8.78
C GLY A 7 19.90 11.44 -8.41
N VAL A 8 21.05 11.85 -8.93
CA VAL A 8 21.62 13.19 -8.69
C VAL A 8 22.32 13.68 -9.94
N ALA A 9 22.31 14.99 -10.16
CA ALA A 9 22.94 15.61 -11.31
C ALA A 9 24.47 15.66 -11.17
N LYS A 10 25.21 15.56 -12.28
CA LYS A 10 26.67 15.77 -12.32
C LYS A 10 27.08 17.18 -11.84
N ASP A 11 26.27 18.20 -12.12
CA ASP A 11 26.49 19.59 -11.72
C ASP A 11 25.88 19.96 -10.36
N ALA A 12 25.52 18.95 -9.56
CA ALA A 12 24.99 19.11 -8.21
C ALA A 12 25.92 19.92 -7.28
N ASP A 13 25.29 20.62 -6.33
CA ASP A 13 25.96 21.37 -5.28
C ASP A 13 26.51 20.45 -4.17
N ALA A 14 27.13 21.02 -3.14
CA ALA A 14 27.72 20.25 -2.04
C ALA A 14 26.68 19.49 -1.20
N THR A 15 25.46 20.01 -1.06
CA THR A 15 24.39 19.40 -0.28
C THR A 15 23.87 18.17 -0.99
N ASP A 16 23.59 18.29 -2.28
CA ASP A 16 23.12 17.19 -3.13
C ASP A 16 24.17 16.08 -3.27
N ARG A 17 25.46 16.47 -3.34
CA ARG A 17 26.58 15.51 -3.31
C ARG A 17 26.59 14.69 -2.03
N ALA A 18 26.50 15.36 -0.89
CA ALA A 18 26.45 14.70 0.41
C ALA A 18 25.21 13.80 0.55
N TRP A 19 24.05 14.29 0.10
CA TRP A 19 22.82 13.50 0.06
C TRP A 19 23.00 12.21 -0.75
N PHE A 20 23.61 12.29 -1.94
CA PHE A 20 23.80 11.12 -2.79
C PHE A 20 24.71 10.08 -2.16
N THR A 21 25.85 10.51 -1.60
CA THR A 21 26.77 9.61 -0.90
C THR A 21 26.09 8.93 0.29
N ASN A 22 25.42 9.71 1.15
CA ASN A 22 24.69 9.15 2.29
C ASN A 22 23.57 8.19 1.87
N THR A 23 22.88 8.52 0.76
CA THR A 23 21.84 7.65 0.20
C THR A 23 22.43 6.34 -0.30
N VAL A 24 23.55 6.38 -1.03
CA VAL A 24 24.24 5.17 -1.49
C VAL A 24 24.71 4.32 -0.31
N ASP A 25 25.31 4.93 0.71
CA ASP A 25 25.74 4.21 1.91
C ASP A 25 24.56 3.52 2.59
N PHE A 26 23.41 4.21 2.71
CA PHE A 26 22.17 3.64 3.23
C PHE A 26 21.64 2.48 2.38
N LEU A 27 21.64 2.60 1.05
CA LEU A 27 21.21 1.52 0.14
C LEU A 27 22.08 0.28 0.30
N VAL A 28 23.40 0.46 0.43
CA VAL A 28 24.36 -0.64 0.62
C VAL A 28 24.22 -1.27 2.00
N GLU A 29 24.15 -0.47 3.06
CA GLU A 29 24.04 -0.93 4.45
C GLU A 29 22.77 -1.79 4.66
N HIS A 30 21.68 -1.42 3.99
CA HIS A 30 20.39 -2.07 4.14
C HIS A 30 20.04 -3.06 3.02
N ASP A 31 20.97 -3.34 2.10
CA ASP A 31 20.78 -4.27 0.97
C ASP A 31 19.48 -3.97 0.20
N LEU A 32 19.31 -2.72 -0.21
CA LEU A 32 18.10 -2.23 -0.85
C LEU A 32 18.19 -2.36 -2.37
N ASP A 33 17.14 -2.93 -2.96
CA ASP A 33 16.98 -2.94 -4.41
C ASP A 33 16.63 -1.53 -4.91
N PHE A 34 17.12 -1.17 -6.09
CA PHE A 34 16.95 0.18 -6.63
C PHE A 34 16.85 0.21 -8.15
N ALA A 35 16.27 1.29 -8.66
CA ALA A 35 16.49 1.76 -10.01
C ALA A 35 16.96 3.22 -10.00
N TYR A 36 18.01 3.50 -10.78
CA TYR A 36 18.58 4.84 -10.90
C TYR A 36 17.89 5.62 -12.02
N TRP A 37 17.53 6.88 -11.77
CA TRP A 37 16.86 7.73 -12.75
C TRP A 37 17.70 8.96 -13.20
N PRO A 38 17.87 9.17 -14.52
CA PRO A 38 17.73 8.19 -15.59
C PRO A 38 19.03 7.40 -15.79
N VAL A 39 18.94 6.17 -16.27
CA VAL A 39 20.13 5.43 -16.72
C VAL A 39 20.69 6.06 -18.00
N VAL A 40 19.81 6.44 -18.94
CA VAL A 40 20.18 6.96 -20.26
C VAL A 40 19.65 8.38 -20.45
N GLY A 41 20.50 9.27 -20.98
CA GLY A 41 20.13 10.63 -21.33
C GLY A 41 20.80 11.13 -22.61
N PHE A 42 20.54 12.39 -22.93
CA PHE A 42 21.16 13.09 -24.06
C PHE A 42 21.91 14.33 -23.58
N HIS A 43 22.99 14.69 -24.26
CA HIS A 43 23.73 15.92 -23.99
C HIS A 43 24.09 16.69 -25.27
N ASP A 44 24.44 17.96 -25.10
CA ASP A 44 25.06 18.81 -26.13
C ASP A 44 26.28 19.51 -25.50
N GLY A 45 27.49 19.13 -25.92
CA GLY A 45 28.74 19.62 -25.33
C GLY A 45 28.80 19.43 -23.81
N ASP A 46 28.55 18.20 -23.33
CA ASP A 46 28.45 17.81 -21.90
C ASP A 46 27.33 18.50 -21.09
N ARG A 47 26.46 19.28 -21.73
CA ARG A 47 25.32 19.94 -21.07
C ARG A 47 24.01 19.21 -21.32
N GLY A 48 23.09 19.30 -20.38
CA GLY A 48 21.78 18.64 -20.45
C GLY A 48 21.78 17.25 -19.84
N ASN A 49 20.62 16.88 -19.30
CA ASN A 49 20.33 15.61 -18.62
C ASN A 49 21.45 15.17 -17.66
N GLN A 50 21.94 16.07 -16.80
CA GLN A 50 23.10 15.81 -15.93
C GLN A 50 22.86 14.68 -14.93
N TRP A 51 21.61 14.25 -14.74
CA TRP A 51 21.24 13.09 -13.92
C TRP A 51 21.66 11.76 -14.56
N GLY A 52 21.73 11.66 -15.90
CA GLY A 52 22.03 10.42 -16.62
C GLY A 52 23.33 9.74 -16.22
N LEU A 53 23.30 8.41 -16.03
CA LEU A 53 24.51 7.59 -15.84
C LEU A 53 25.29 7.39 -17.14
N VAL A 54 24.60 7.35 -18.26
CA VAL A 54 25.16 7.32 -19.61
C VAL A 54 24.41 8.33 -20.45
N ARG A 55 25.13 9.23 -21.13
CA ARG A 55 24.55 10.29 -21.94
C ARG A 55 25.20 10.29 -23.31
N TYR A 56 24.41 10.51 -24.36
CA TYR A 56 24.89 10.57 -25.74
C TYR A 56 24.57 11.94 -26.38
N ASP A 57 25.45 12.45 -27.23
CA ASP A 57 25.11 13.57 -28.11
C ASP A 57 24.56 13.14 -29.47
N GLY A 58 24.24 14.12 -30.32
CA GLY A 58 23.74 13.91 -31.68
C GLY A 58 24.73 13.24 -32.64
N ASN A 59 26.03 13.21 -32.30
CA ASN A 59 27.07 12.52 -33.05
C ASN A 59 27.38 11.13 -32.48
N GLY A 60 26.75 10.76 -31.35
CA GLY A 60 27.00 9.50 -30.64
C GLY A 60 28.20 9.55 -29.69
N GLU A 61 28.77 10.73 -29.40
CA GLU A 61 29.75 10.87 -28.32
C GLU A 61 29.09 10.48 -27.00
N ARG A 62 29.79 9.68 -26.18
CA ARG A 62 29.27 9.14 -24.93
C ARG A 62 29.96 9.78 -23.73
N ARG A 63 29.17 10.25 -22.78
CA ARG A 63 29.58 10.56 -21.40
C ARG A 63 29.01 9.54 -20.43
N SER A 64 29.76 9.21 -19.38
CA SER A 64 29.36 8.21 -18.38
C SER A 64 29.69 8.65 -16.96
N VAL A 65 28.91 8.17 -16.00
CA VAL A 65 29.20 8.23 -14.55
C VAL A 65 30.56 7.61 -14.20
N LEU A 66 31.10 6.75 -15.07
CA LEU A 66 32.41 6.12 -14.89
C LEU A 66 33.57 6.97 -15.41
N ASP A 67 33.30 8.10 -16.08
CA ASP A 67 34.33 9.00 -16.59
C ASP A 67 35.09 9.66 -15.43
N PRO A 68 36.40 9.97 -15.59
CA PRO A 68 37.22 10.51 -14.50
C PRO A 68 36.76 11.87 -13.94
N ASP A 69 35.99 12.63 -14.72
CA ASP A 69 35.51 13.97 -14.35
C ASP A 69 34.11 13.96 -13.71
N ASP A 70 33.49 12.78 -13.54
CA ASP A 70 32.21 12.62 -12.86
C ASP A 70 32.41 12.22 -11.40
N TRP A 71 32.09 13.14 -10.48
CA TRP A 71 32.29 12.92 -9.05
C TRP A 71 31.42 11.79 -8.47
N ARG A 72 30.33 11.41 -9.15
CA ARG A 72 29.40 10.34 -8.72
C ARG A 72 30.05 8.96 -8.86
N SER A 73 31.11 8.84 -9.65
CA SER A 73 31.77 7.59 -10.03
C SER A 73 32.13 6.70 -8.85
N THR A 74 32.67 7.28 -7.77
CA THR A 74 33.09 6.52 -6.58
C THR A 74 31.90 5.86 -5.89
N ALA A 75 30.85 6.63 -5.60
CA ALA A 75 29.65 6.12 -4.95
C ALA A 75 28.91 5.13 -5.86
N TRP A 76 28.84 5.39 -7.17
CA TRP A 76 28.23 4.46 -8.12
C TRP A 76 28.93 3.10 -8.16
N ARG A 77 30.28 3.08 -8.13
CA ARG A 77 31.04 1.82 -8.04
C ARG A 77 30.80 1.11 -6.71
N ALA A 78 30.76 1.85 -5.60
CA ALA A 78 30.46 1.27 -4.29
C ALA A 78 29.09 0.58 -4.28
N LEU A 79 28.06 1.26 -4.78
CA LEU A 79 26.70 0.71 -4.88
C LEU A 79 26.62 -0.54 -5.75
N THR A 80 27.24 -0.50 -6.94
CA THR A 80 27.12 -1.59 -7.93
C THR A 80 28.03 -2.78 -7.68
N SER A 81 29.02 -2.64 -6.79
CA SER A 81 29.92 -3.73 -6.37
C SER A 81 29.64 -4.27 -4.97
N ALA A 82 28.69 -3.68 -4.24
CA ALA A 82 28.30 -4.13 -2.92
C ALA A 82 27.76 -5.58 -2.97
N PRO A 83 28.16 -6.45 -2.03
CA PRO A 83 27.62 -7.80 -1.95
C PRO A 83 26.17 -7.73 -1.46
N GLY A 84 25.21 -7.98 -2.34
CA GLY A 84 23.80 -8.10 -1.97
C GLY A 84 23.40 -9.52 -1.57
N ARG A 85 22.24 -9.67 -0.91
CA ARG A 85 21.69 -10.98 -0.56
C ARG A 85 21.53 -11.85 -1.81
N GLN A 86 22.05 -13.07 -1.72
CA GLN A 86 21.93 -14.08 -2.77
C GLN A 86 20.88 -15.13 -2.39
N GLY A 87 20.26 -15.76 -3.39
CA GLY A 87 19.27 -16.81 -3.20
C GLY A 87 17.84 -16.30 -3.01
N VAL A 88 16.98 -17.14 -2.45
CA VAL A 88 15.55 -16.82 -2.29
C VAL A 88 15.36 -15.75 -1.21
N VAL A 89 14.57 -14.72 -1.55
CA VAL A 89 14.00 -13.79 -0.58
C VAL A 89 12.65 -14.35 -0.16
N GLU A 90 12.52 -14.74 1.11
CA GLU A 90 11.28 -15.28 1.63
C GLU A 90 10.14 -14.26 1.46
N PRO A 91 8.97 -14.68 0.96
CA PRO A 91 7.83 -13.79 0.84
C PRO A 91 7.46 -13.19 2.19
N VAL A 92 7.35 -11.87 2.22
CA VAL A 92 6.76 -11.14 3.35
C VAL A 92 5.28 -10.87 3.06
N ARG A 93 4.53 -10.48 4.09
CA ARG A 93 3.13 -10.11 3.90
C ARG A 93 3.02 -8.97 2.89
N THR A 94 2.09 -9.13 1.96
CA THR A 94 1.76 -8.09 1.00
C THR A 94 0.79 -7.11 1.63
N TRP A 95 0.94 -5.83 1.30
CA TRP A 95 0.05 -4.76 1.74
C TRP A 95 -0.47 -4.00 0.53
N SER A 96 -1.73 -3.62 0.54
CA SER A 96 -2.30 -2.74 -0.48
C SER A 96 -3.15 -1.66 0.16
N MET A 97 -2.86 -0.42 -0.22
CA MET A 97 -3.64 0.74 0.15
C MET A 97 -4.74 0.96 -0.87
N LEU A 98 -5.97 1.10 -0.39
CA LEU A 98 -7.12 1.50 -1.19
C LEU A 98 -7.37 2.98 -0.94
N LYS A 99 -7.46 3.78 -2.01
CA LYS A 99 -7.77 5.20 -1.93
C LYS A 99 -8.98 5.53 -2.78
N ALA A 100 -10.13 5.73 -2.13
CA ALA A 100 -11.40 5.94 -2.81
C ALA A 100 -11.89 7.39 -2.76
N THR A 101 -11.05 8.38 -2.43
CA THR A 101 -11.43 9.79 -2.20
C THR A 101 -12.45 10.35 -3.22
N HIS A 102 -12.31 10.01 -4.51
CA HIS A 102 -13.20 10.52 -5.57
C HIS A 102 -13.84 9.44 -6.45
N THR A 103 -13.39 8.19 -6.35
CA THR A 103 -13.83 7.09 -7.22
C THR A 103 -13.69 5.76 -6.49
N ASP A 104 -14.15 4.67 -7.11
CA ASP A 104 -13.96 3.32 -6.59
C ASP A 104 -12.46 2.97 -6.52
N ALA A 105 -12.06 2.42 -5.38
CA ALA A 105 -10.81 1.69 -5.20
C ALA A 105 -11.11 0.18 -5.16
N ASN A 106 -11.65 -0.33 -6.26
CA ASN A 106 -11.90 -1.75 -6.44
C ASN A 106 -10.65 -2.41 -7.06
N ARG A 107 -10.11 -3.42 -6.37
CA ARG A 107 -8.96 -4.22 -6.81
C ARG A 107 -9.29 -5.72 -6.95
N SER A 108 -10.55 -6.10 -6.79
CA SER A 108 -11.03 -7.47 -6.91
C SER A 108 -11.65 -7.72 -8.28
N LEU A 109 -11.26 -8.81 -8.94
CA LEU A 109 -11.95 -9.27 -10.15
C LEU A 109 -13.26 -9.97 -9.80
N ARG A 110 -13.33 -10.63 -8.64
CA ARG A 110 -14.56 -11.24 -8.11
C ARG A 110 -15.65 -10.22 -7.81
N ALA A 111 -15.27 -8.97 -7.56
CA ALA A 111 -16.16 -7.85 -7.31
C ALA A 111 -16.20 -6.84 -8.48
N ALA A 112 -15.87 -7.27 -9.71
CA ALA A 112 -15.77 -6.36 -10.87
C ALA A 112 -17.09 -5.65 -11.23
N ALA A 113 -18.24 -6.27 -10.93
CA ALA A 113 -19.54 -5.64 -11.09
C ALA A 113 -19.76 -4.53 -10.03
N ASP A 114 -20.65 -3.58 -10.34
CA ASP A 114 -21.08 -2.53 -9.40
C ASP A 114 -21.89 -3.15 -8.23
N TRP A 115 -21.18 -3.71 -7.25
CA TRP A 115 -21.77 -4.51 -6.18
C TRP A 115 -22.60 -3.68 -5.19
N ASP A 116 -22.42 -2.37 -5.17
CA ASP A 116 -23.25 -1.43 -4.43
C ASP A 116 -23.50 -0.15 -5.24
N GLY A 117 -24.52 -0.22 -6.10
CA GLY A 117 -24.85 0.81 -7.08
C GLY A 117 -24.93 2.23 -6.50
N GLY A 118 -24.16 3.15 -7.06
CA GLY A 118 -24.11 4.55 -6.64
C GLY A 118 -23.33 4.82 -5.34
N ALA A 119 -22.62 3.82 -4.80
CA ALA A 119 -21.67 3.99 -3.70
C ALA A 119 -20.22 3.88 -4.20
N ARG A 120 -19.30 4.60 -3.53
CA ARG A 120 -17.86 4.43 -3.73
C ARG A 120 -17.41 3.15 -3.03
N LYS A 121 -16.63 2.29 -3.71
CA LYS A 121 -16.24 0.96 -3.20
C LYS A 121 -14.75 0.89 -2.92
N LEU A 122 -14.41 0.38 -1.74
CA LEU A 122 -13.05 0.00 -1.37
C LEU A 122 -13.05 -1.52 -1.29
N THR A 123 -12.39 -2.19 -2.24
CA THR A 123 -12.34 -3.66 -2.28
C THR A 123 -10.93 -4.13 -2.53
N CYS A 124 -10.44 -5.01 -1.64
CA CYS A 124 -9.09 -5.54 -1.68
C CYS A 124 -8.85 -6.41 -2.93
N PRO A 125 -7.58 -6.59 -3.32
CA PRO A 125 -7.18 -7.66 -4.22
C PRO A 125 -7.73 -9.02 -3.80
N ASP A 126 -8.01 -9.91 -4.75
CA ASP A 126 -8.64 -11.22 -4.49
C ASP A 126 -7.79 -12.15 -3.60
N ASP A 127 -6.49 -11.88 -3.53
CA ASP A 127 -5.52 -12.58 -2.69
C ASP A 127 -5.28 -11.91 -1.33
N GLN A 128 -6.09 -10.92 -0.95
CA GLN A 128 -5.99 -10.18 0.30
C GLN A 128 -7.34 -10.03 1.02
N ARG A 129 -7.28 -9.70 2.30
CA ARG A 129 -8.42 -9.32 3.14
C ARG A 129 -8.31 -7.86 3.59
N LEU A 130 -9.46 -7.23 3.85
CA LEU A 130 -9.50 -5.91 4.45
C LEU A 130 -9.11 -6.01 5.92
N ILE A 131 -8.17 -5.18 6.34
CA ILE A 131 -7.64 -5.14 7.70
C ILE A 131 -7.76 -3.75 8.33
N GLY A 132 -8.00 -2.72 7.52
CA GLY A 132 -8.16 -1.36 8.00
C GLY A 132 -9.17 -0.56 7.20
N ILE A 133 -9.85 0.34 7.90
CA ILE A 133 -10.75 1.35 7.36
C ILE A 133 -10.29 2.72 7.81
N SER A 134 -10.72 3.76 7.11
CA SER A 134 -10.59 5.14 7.56
C SER A 134 -11.95 5.78 7.79
N GLN A 135 -11.94 6.79 8.66
CA GLN A 135 -13.03 7.75 8.78
C GLN A 135 -13.45 8.26 7.39
N ARG A 136 -14.77 8.41 7.18
CA ARG A 136 -15.39 8.93 5.93
C ARG A 136 -15.07 8.15 4.65
N GLY A 137 -14.59 6.90 4.76
CA GLY A 137 -14.29 6.06 3.59
C GLY A 137 -13.23 6.64 2.65
N GLN A 138 -12.20 7.29 3.22
CA GLN A 138 -11.12 7.94 2.48
C GLN A 138 -10.01 6.96 2.06
N GLY A 139 -9.83 5.88 2.82
CA GLY A 139 -8.95 4.79 2.45
C GLY A 139 -9.18 3.51 3.22
N GLY A 140 -8.67 2.41 2.66
CA GLY A 140 -8.68 1.08 3.25
C GLY A 140 -7.30 0.46 3.19
N LEU A 141 -7.08 -0.52 4.05
CA LEU A 141 -5.83 -1.29 4.08
C LEU A 141 -6.14 -2.76 3.89
N CYS A 142 -5.38 -3.41 3.02
CA CYS A 142 -5.48 -4.81 2.70
C CYS A 142 -4.17 -5.53 3.03
N THR A 143 -4.27 -6.79 3.43
CA THR A 143 -3.12 -7.68 3.58
C THR A 143 -3.47 -9.13 3.25
N ASP A 144 -2.48 -9.90 2.82
CA ASP A 144 -2.57 -11.36 2.68
C ASP A 144 -2.39 -12.10 4.02
N ALA A 145 -2.04 -11.38 5.09
CA ALA A 145 -1.70 -11.93 6.40
C ALA A 145 -0.56 -12.98 6.35
N GLY A 146 0.28 -12.94 5.32
CA GLY A 146 1.34 -13.91 5.08
C GLY A 146 0.86 -15.24 4.50
N ALA A 147 -0.39 -15.32 4.03
CA ALA A 147 -0.96 -16.51 3.41
C ALA A 147 -1.51 -16.18 2.02
N ALA A 148 -1.07 -16.93 1.00
CA ALA A 148 -1.57 -16.75 -0.36
C ALA A 148 -3.08 -17.07 -0.44
N GLY A 149 -3.89 -16.06 -0.77
CA GLY A 149 -5.32 -16.23 -1.06
C GLY A 149 -6.16 -16.63 0.16
N PRO A 150 -6.41 -15.73 1.12
CA PRO A 150 -7.16 -16.02 2.34
C PRO A 150 -8.62 -16.39 2.07
N GLY A 151 -9.17 -15.99 0.92
CA GLY A 151 -10.55 -16.29 0.51
C GLY A 151 -10.70 -17.68 -0.13
N ALA A 152 -11.74 -18.40 0.28
CA ALA A 152 -12.24 -19.58 -0.41
C ALA A 152 -12.88 -19.18 -1.76
N PRO A 153 -12.93 -20.12 -2.73
CA PRO A 153 -13.86 -20.01 -3.85
C PRO A 153 -15.30 -19.86 -3.34
N GLY A 154 -16.10 -19.01 -3.99
CA GLY A 154 -17.50 -18.81 -3.61
C GLY A 154 -18.02 -17.40 -3.90
N ALA A 155 -19.31 -17.19 -3.67
CA ALA A 155 -19.94 -15.88 -3.82
C ALA A 155 -19.46 -14.91 -2.72
N LEU A 156 -19.24 -13.66 -3.11
CA LEU A 156 -19.08 -12.58 -2.16
C LEU A 156 -20.46 -12.21 -1.59
N ASN A 157 -20.52 -11.92 -0.29
CA ASN A 157 -21.75 -11.56 0.38
C ASN A 157 -21.76 -10.07 0.74
N LYS A 158 -22.80 -9.36 0.32
CA LYS A 158 -22.97 -7.94 0.65
C LYS A 158 -23.87 -7.81 1.88
N VAL A 159 -23.36 -7.12 2.90
CA VAL A 159 -24.08 -6.84 4.15
C VAL A 159 -24.48 -5.36 4.18
N THR A 160 -25.79 -5.11 4.30
CA THR A 160 -26.40 -3.76 4.31
C THR A 160 -27.32 -3.53 5.51
N SER A 161 -27.30 -4.42 6.51
CA SER A 161 -28.15 -4.31 7.70
C SER A 161 -27.51 -5.00 8.90
N GLU A 162 -28.04 -4.73 10.09
CA GLU A 162 -27.60 -5.34 11.35
C GLU A 162 -28.21 -6.74 11.58
N ALA A 163 -28.91 -7.32 10.59
CA ALA A 163 -29.63 -8.58 10.76
C ALA A 163 -28.74 -9.77 11.16
N GLY A 164 -27.45 -9.72 10.82
CA GLY A 164 -26.45 -10.72 11.22
C GLY A 164 -25.72 -10.42 12.54
N VAL A 165 -26.06 -9.33 13.23
CA VAL A 165 -25.38 -8.89 14.45
C VAL A 165 -26.05 -9.53 15.67
N THR A 166 -25.33 -10.41 16.36
CA THR A 166 -25.87 -11.20 17.49
C THR A 166 -25.62 -10.57 18.86
N THR A 167 -24.72 -9.59 18.95
CA THR A 167 -24.40 -8.87 20.21
C THR A 167 -24.16 -7.40 19.90
N ASP A 168 -24.62 -6.51 20.78
CA ASP A 168 -24.39 -5.06 20.63
C ASP A 168 -22.97 -4.67 21.06
N TRP A 169 -22.00 -4.96 20.19
CA TRP A 169 -20.58 -4.66 20.41
C TRP A 169 -20.22 -3.19 20.16
N ALA A 170 -21.12 -2.41 19.56
CA ALA A 170 -20.95 -0.96 19.35
C ALA A 170 -22.25 -0.22 19.66
N ARG A 171 -22.56 -0.13 20.96
CA ARG A 171 -23.75 0.54 21.45
C ARG A 171 -23.84 1.98 20.96
N GLY A 172 -24.98 2.32 20.36
CA GLY A 172 -25.26 3.65 19.79
C GLY A 172 -24.80 3.84 18.34
N PHE A 173 -24.21 2.83 17.71
CA PHE A 173 -23.76 2.86 16.32
C PHE A 173 -24.50 1.81 15.48
N THR A 174 -24.55 2.04 14.16
CA THR A 174 -24.98 1.01 13.20
C THR A 174 -23.83 0.06 12.92
N LYS A 175 -24.12 -1.24 12.83
CA LYS A 175 -23.16 -2.34 12.74
C LYS A 175 -23.41 -3.19 11.49
N TYR A 176 -22.42 -3.31 10.62
CA TYR A 176 -22.43 -4.31 9.55
C TYR A 176 -21.37 -5.37 9.84
N GLN A 177 -21.78 -6.64 9.83
CA GLN A 177 -20.95 -7.76 10.25
C GLN A 177 -21.06 -8.93 9.27
N CYS A 178 -19.90 -9.51 8.93
CA CYS A 178 -19.81 -10.74 8.14
C CYS A 178 -20.26 -11.95 8.96
N ALA A 179 -20.81 -12.96 8.27
CA ALA A 179 -21.20 -14.20 8.92
C ALA A 179 -19.99 -14.98 9.48
N GLN A 180 -20.24 -15.92 10.38
CA GLN A 180 -19.18 -16.81 10.88
C GLN A 180 -18.46 -17.53 9.72
N GLY A 181 -17.13 -17.62 9.79
CA GLY A 181 -16.31 -18.19 8.73
C GLY A 181 -16.10 -17.26 7.52
N GLN A 182 -16.58 -16.02 7.60
CA GLN A 182 -16.31 -14.97 6.60
C GLN A 182 -15.47 -13.85 7.20
N PHE A 183 -14.74 -13.15 6.33
CA PHE A 183 -14.02 -11.92 6.66
C PHE A 183 -14.37 -10.83 5.65
N MET A 184 -14.10 -9.58 6.03
CA MET A 184 -14.30 -8.44 5.14
C MET A 184 -13.24 -8.40 4.03
N THR A 185 -13.69 -8.31 2.78
CA THR A 185 -12.82 -8.03 1.61
C THR A 185 -13.00 -6.60 1.10
N GLY A 186 -14.06 -5.91 1.53
CA GLY A 186 -14.29 -4.51 1.18
C GLY A 186 -15.42 -3.85 1.95
N TYR A 187 -15.61 -2.56 1.69
CA TYR A 187 -16.72 -1.76 2.19
C TYR A 187 -17.03 -0.63 1.20
N SER A 188 -18.23 -0.06 1.29
CA SER A 188 -18.67 1.02 0.41
C SER A 188 -19.20 2.21 1.21
N VAL A 189 -19.18 3.39 0.59
CA VAL A 189 -19.70 4.62 1.16
C VAL A 189 -20.56 5.42 0.17
N ARG A 190 -21.60 6.08 0.67
CA ARG A 190 -22.41 7.07 -0.06
C ARG A 190 -22.13 8.45 0.54
N GLY A 191 -21.45 9.31 -0.23
CA GLY A 191 -20.77 10.45 0.37
C GLY A 191 -19.69 9.94 1.32
N ASP A 192 -19.84 10.25 2.61
CA ASP A 192 -18.93 9.84 3.68
C ASP A 192 -19.49 8.72 4.56
N ARG A 193 -20.75 8.32 4.35
CA ARG A 193 -21.43 7.33 5.20
C ARG A 193 -21.26 5.92 4.66
N VAL A 194 -20.92 4.96 5.53
CA VAL A 194 -20.89 3.53 5.20
C VAL A 194 -22.25 3.06 4.68
N SER A 195 -22.21 2.41 3.52
CA SER A 195 -23.38 1.91 2.78
C SER A 195 -23.50 0.39 2.90
N ALA A 196 -22.38 -0.32 2.73
CA ALA A 196 -22.35 -1.78 2.84
C ALA A 196 -20.95 -2.29 3.19
N VAL A 197 -20.89 -3.54 3.66
CA VAL A 197 -19.66 -4.33 3.80
C VAL A 197 -19.71 -5.50 2.81
N LEU A 198 -18.56 -5.82 2.21
CA LEU A 198 -18.40 -6.96 1.31
C LEU A 198 -17.58 -8.05 2.02
N CYS A 199 -18.17 -9.23 2.14
CA CYS A 199 -17.62 -10.37 2.88
C CYS A 199 -17.24 -11.51 1.92
N ALA A 200 -16.16 -12.21 2.24
CA ALA A 200 -15.72 -13.41 1.53
C ALA A 200 -15.64 -14.60 2.50
N PRO A 201 -15.97 -15.83 2.05
CA PRO A 201 -15.72 -17.03 2.84
C PRO A 201 -14.21 -17.24 3.00
N ALA A 202 -13.79 -17.66 4.19
CA ALA A 202 -12.40 -18.00 4.44
C ALA A 202 -12.02 -19.36 3.84
N ARG A 203 -10.81 -19.44 3.28
CA ARG A 203 -10.23 -20.69 2.78
C ARG A 203 -9.88 -21.65 3.92
N VAL A 204 -9.41 -21.08 5.02
CA VAL A 204 -9.05 -21.80 6.26
C VAL A 204 -9.96 -21.35 7.39
N ALA A 205 -10.13 -22.20 8.40
CA ALA A 205 -10.89 -21.84 9.59
C ALA A 205 -10.31 -20.56 10.22
N LEU A 206 -11.18 -19.57 10.45
CA LEU A 206 -10.82 -18.33 11.12
C LEU A 206 -10.74 -18.55 12.63
N ALA A 207 -9.74 -17.96 13.28
CA ALA A 207 -9.61 -18.02 14.72
C ALA A 207 -10.53 -16.97 15.39
N GLY A 208 -11.42 -17.43 16.27
CA GLY A 208 -12.31 -16.56 17.05
C GLY A 208 -13.40 -15.87 16.21
N GLU A 209 -13.90 -14.74 16.73
CA GLU A 209 -14.97 -13.96 16.09
C GLU A 209 -14.45 -12.88 15.12
N GLY A 210 -13.14 -12.64 15.10
CA GLY A 210 -12.51 -11.56 14.35
C GLY A 210 -12.65 -10.21 15.04
N ARG A 211 -12.10 -9.17 14.41
CA ARG A 211 -12.07 -7.82 14.98
C ARG A 211 -13.10 -6.92 14.30
N THR A 212 -13.82 -6.15 15.10
CA THR A 212 -14.73 -5.11 14.61
C THR A 212 -14.01 -3.77 14.56
N LEU A 213 -14.20 -3.04 13.47
CA LEU A 213 -13.58 -1.74 13.21
C LEU A 213 -14.58 -0.61 13.39
N TRP A 214 -14.13 0.54 13.88
CA TRP A 214 -14.98 1.68 14.21
C TRP A 214 -14.41 2.92 13.52
N ASP A 215 -15.12 3.47 12.55
CA ASP A 215 -14.62 4.61 11.76
C ASP A 215 -14.67 5.95 12.53
N ASP A 216 -15.49 6.05 13.57
CA ASP A 216 -15.76 7.28 14.32
C ASP A 216 -15.15 7.36 15.73
N ARG A 217 -14.32 6.39 16.15
CA ARG A 217 -13.70 6.37 17.49
C ARG A 217 -12.23 6.80 17.56
N GLY A 218 -11.76 7.51 16.54
CA GLY A 218 -10.38 7.97 16.49
C GLY A 218 -9.43 6.92 15.88
N ASP A 219 -8.13 7.18 16.01
CA ASP A 219 -7.09 6.30 15.46
C ASP A 219 -6.83 5.12 16.41
N SER A 220 -7.05 3.90 15.92
CA SER A 220 -6.91 2.65 16.67
C SER A 220 -5.97 1.66 15.99
N ARG A 221 -4.99 2.18 15.23
CA ARG A 221 -3.94 1.37 14.60
C ARG A 221 -3.11 0.59 15.64
N PRO A 222 -2.67 -0.64 15.32
CA PRO A 222 -1.80 -1.41 16.19
C PRO A 222 -0.50 -0.68 16.55
N ALA A 223 -0.02 -0.89 17.77
CA ALA A 223 1.27 -0.37 18.24
C ALA A 223 2.47 -0.91 17.44
N SER A 224 2.30 -2.00 16.67
CA SER A 224 3.34 -2.52 15.76
C SER A 224 3.70 -1.54 14.64
N GLY A 225 2.84 -0.57 14.34
CA GLY A 225 3.05 0.39 13.25
C GLY A 225 2.85 -0.19 11.85
N GLU A 226 2.50 -1.48 11.74
CA GLU A 226 2.25 -2.14 10.46
C GLU A 226 1.09 -1.49 9.71
N GLY A 227 1.20 -1.42 8.38
CA GLY A 227 0.19 -0.83 7.50
C GLY A 227 0.36 0.68 7.22
N GLY A 228 1.13 1.39 8.03
CA GLY A 228 1.49 2.79 7.79
C GLY A 228 0.30 3.77 7.82
N ASP A 229 0.40 4.85 7.04
CA ASP A 229 -0.67 5.84 6.86
C ASP A 229 -1.37 5.64 5.51
N TYR A 230 -2.54 5.00 5.53
CA TYR A 230 -3.36 4.73 4.35
C TYR A 230 -4.51 5.72 4.12
N ALA A 231 -4.59 6.77 4.93
CA ALA A 231 -5.62 7.80 4.85
C ALA A 231 -5.14 9.07 5.56
N LYS A 232 -4.21 9.78 4.93
CA LYS A 232 -3.56 10.96 5.53
C LYS A 232 -4.60 12.00 5.96
N GLY A 233 -4.51 12.45 7.21
CA GLY A 233 -5.43 13.43 7.80
C GLY A 233 -6.74 12.85 8.36
N PHE A 234 -6.95 11.54 8.25
CA PHE A 234 -8.15 10.86 8.76
C PHE A 234 -7.80 9.82 9.83
N HIS A 235 -8.71 9.65 10.79
CA HIS A 235 -8.63 8.55 11.74
C HIS A 235 -8.77 7.19 11.06
N LYS A 236 -8.14 6.17 11.64
CA LYS A 236 -7.97 4.83 11.08
C LYS A 236 -8.34 3.80 12.13
N ALA A 237 -9.16 2.84 11.76
CA ALA A 237 -9.34 1.64 12.56
C ALA A 237 -8.76 0.45 11.82
N GLN A 238 -7.88 -0.29 12.50
CA GLN A 238 -7.11 -1.36 11.87
C GLN A 238 -6.95 -2.53 12.84
N CYS A 239 -7.04 -3.74 12.31
CA CYS A 239 -6.67 -4.95 13.04
C CYS A 239 -5.14 -5.14 13.07
N ARG A 240 -4.65 -6.06 13.90
CA ARG A 240 -3.29 -6.59 13.73
C ARG A 240 -3.18 -7.36 12.42
N ALA A 241 -1.98 -7.51 11.87
CA ALA A 241 -1.78 -8.13 10.56
C ALA A 241 -2.31 -9.59 10.47
N ASP A 242 -2.29 -10.31 11.59
CA ASP A 242 -2.74 -11.70 11.74
C ASP A 242 -4.23 -11.84 12.10
N GLU A 243 -4.88 -10.76 12.54
CA GLU A 243 -6.33 -10.69 12.76
C GLU A 243 -7.09 -10.51 11.44
N TYR A 244 -8.41 -10.62 11.45
CA TYR A 244 -9.25 -10.28 10.32
C TYR A 244 -10.36 -9.31 10.74
N ALA A 245 -10.77 -8.43 9.84
CA ALA A 245 -11.91 -7.56 10.06
C ALA A 245 -13.21 -8.37 9.85
N ALA A 246 -14.07 -8.41 10.86
CA ALA A 246 -15.35 -9.10 10.86
C ALA A 246 -16.54 -8.16 10.69
N GLY A 247 -16.37 -6.85 10.98
CA GLY A 247 -17.43 -5.88 10.81
C GLY A 247 -16.98 -4.43 10.98
N ILE A 248 -17.86 -3.49 10.64
CA ILE A 248 -17.69 -2.04 10.81
C ILE A 248 -18.85 -1.49 11.65
N ALA A 249 -18.53 -0.67 12.64
CA ALA A 249 -19.47 0.25 13.27
C ALA A 249 -19.23 1.66 12.76
N PHE A 250 -20.33 2.38 12.52
CA PHE A 250 -20.33 3.75 12.02
C PHE A 250 -21.54 4.54 12.50
N SER A 251 -21.41 5.87 12.54
CA SER A 251 -22.51 6.76 12.84
C SER A 251 -23.36 7.04 11.60
N THR A 252 -24.68 7.09 11.78
CA THR A 252 -25.60 7.63 10.77
C THR A 252 -25.97 9.08 11.04
N ALA A 253 -25.51 9.66 12.16
CA ALA A 253 -25.73 11.06 12.46
C ALA A 253 -24.89 11.90 11.48
N ILE A 254 -25.54 12.89 10.87
CA ILE A 254 -24.86 13.87 10.02
C ILE A 254 -24.05 14.76 10.97
N GLY A 255 -22.73 14.63 10.93
CA GLY A 255 -21.77 15.51 11.61
C GLY A 255 -21.21 16.56 10.66
#